data_AF-B0FWR6-F1
#
_entry.id   AF-B0FWR6-F1
#
_cell.length_a   1.000
_cell.length_b   1.000
_cell.length_c   1.000
_cell.angle_alpha   90.00
_cell.angle_beta   90.00
_cell.angle_gamma   90.00
#
_symmetry.space_group_name_H-M   'P 1'
#
loop_
_entity.id
_entity.type
_entity.pdbx_description
1 polymer ?
#
loop_
_entity_poly.entity_id
_entity_poly.type
_entity_poly.pdbx_seq_one_letter_code
_entity_poly.pdbx_strand_id
1 'polypeptide(L)'
;KQAEVVIASVEERKKTRKYFGDDELPYTIDAKSVGNIGRYLNHSCDPNVFVQNVFVDTHDLRFPWVAFFANCYIPAGSELTWDYQYEIGNVPNKHLTCHCGADNCRGRLL
;
A
#
# COMPACT_ATOMS: atom_id res chain seq x y z
N LYS A 1 22.73 0.33 -12.53
CA LYS A 1 21.89 1.48 -12.08
C LYS A 1 21.38 1.10 -10.70
N GLN A 2 21.88 1.74 -9.64
CA GLN A 2 21.38 1.50 -8.28
C GLN A 2 19.99 2.15 -8.17
N ALA A 3 19.00 1.40 -7.72
CA ALA A 3 17.73 1.97 -7.31
C ALA A 3 17.97 2.69 -5.99
N GLU A 4 17.80 4.01 -5.97
CA GLU A 4 17.80 4.77 -4.72
C GLU A 4 16.43 4.62 -4.05
N VAL A 5 16.39 3.87 -2.95
CA VAL A 5 15.22 3.85 -2.07
C VAL A 5 15.28 5.11 -1.22
N VAL A 6 14.64 6.18 -1.69
CA VAL A 6 14.46 7.39 -0.88
C VAL A 6 13.45 7.07 0.21
N ILE A 7 13.93 6.69 1.40
CA ILE A 7 13.10 6.60 2.60
C ILE A 7 12.81 8.03 3.04
N ALA A 8 11.70 8.58 2.56
CA ALA A 8 11.22 9.88 3.06
C ALA A 8 10.90 9.74 4.55
N SER A 9 11.45 10.64 5.37
CA SER A 9 11.07 10.81 6.77
C SER A 9 9.56 10.97 6.91
N VAL A 10 9.01 10.48 8.03
CA VAL A 10 7.58 10.43 8.34
C VAL A 10 6.89 11.82 8.23
N GLU A 11 7.64 12.90 8.40
CA GLU A 11 7.12 14.26 8.33
C GLU A 11 6.97 14.72 6.87
N GLU A 12 5.68 14.81 6.47
CA GLU A 12 5.12 15.25 5.19
C GLU A 12 5.45 14.39 3.97
N ARG A 13 4.87 13.17 3.92
CA ARG A 13 4.61 12.47 2.64
C ARG A 13 3.68 13.30 1.77
N LYS A 14 4.25 14.24 1.04
CA LYS A 14 3.58 14.98 -0.03
C LYS A 14 3.05 13.98 -1.05
N LYS A 15 1.71 13.83 -1.15
CA LYS A 15 1.06 12.93 -2.11
C LYS A 15 1.60 13.19 -3.51
N THR A 16 2.06 12.16 -4.21
CA THR A 16 2.66 12.28 -5.56
C THR A 16 1.71 12.94 -6.57
N ARG A 17 0.40 12.81 -6.36
CA ARG A 17 -0.66 13.43 -7.18
C ARG A 17 -0.48 14.93 -7.40
N LYS A 18 0.10 15.67 -6.45
CA LYS A 18 0.30 17.13 -6.61
C LYS A 18 1.31 17.49 -7.72
N TYR A 19 2.09 16.52 -8.19
CA TYR A 19 3.07 16.68 -9.27
C TYR A 19 2.51 16.24 -10.63
N PHE A 20 1.26 15.76 -10.68
CA PHE A 20 0.62 15.35 -11.92
C PHE A 20 0.04 16.59 -12.60
N GLY A 21 -0.08 16.56 -13.93
CA GLY A 21 -0.84 17.58 -14.67
C GLY A 21 -2.32 17.62 -14.25
N ASP A 22 -2.97 18.74 -14.54
CA ASP A 22 -4.39 18.97 -14.19
C ASP A 22 -5.30 17.88 -14.76
N ASP A 23 -5.04 17.47 -16.01
CA ASP A 23 -5.78 16.43 -16.73
C ASP A 23 -5.23 15.00 -16.53
N GLU A 24 -4.19 14.82 -15.70
CA GLU A 24 -3.56 13.52 -15.49
C GLU A 24 -4.16 12.80 -14.28
N LEU A 25 -4.71 11.61 -14.49
CA LEU A 25 -5.29 10.79 -13.42
C LEU A 25 -4.30 9.74 -12.90
N PRO A 26 -4.44 9.29 -11.63
CA PRO A 26 -3.70 8.14 -11.14
C PRO A 26 -4.15 6.85 -11.83
N TYR A 27 -3.22 5.89 -11.95
CA TYR A 27 -3.51 4.54 -12.40
C TYR A 27 -3.66 3.57 -11.22
N THR A 28 -4.42 2.50 -11.43
CA THR A 28 -4.64 1.43 -10.45
C THR A 28 -4.05 0.13 -10.98
N ILE A 29 -3.38 -0.62 -10.11
CA ILE A 29 -2.93 -1.99 -10.41
C ILE A 29 -4.09 -2.95 -10.09
N ASP A 30 -4.62 -3.63 -11.10
CA ASP A 30 -5.62 -4.68 -10.92
C ASP A 30 -4.97 -6.07 -10.98
N ALA A 31 -4.82 -6.70 -9.82
CA ALA A 31 -4.27 -8.04 -9.67
C ALA A 31 -5.35 -9.14 -9.53
N LYS A 32 -6.61 -8.85 -9.87
CA LYS A 32 -7.74 -9.79 -9.68
C LYS A 32 -7.53 -11.09 -10.46
N SER A 33 -7.21 -10.98 -11.75
CA SER A 33 -7.06 -12.14 -12.65
C SER A 33 -5.60 -12.53 -12.90
N VAL A 34 -4.69 -11.55 -12.95
CA VAL A 34 -3.27 -11.76 -13.22
C VAL A 34 -2.46 -10.93 -12.24
N GLY A 35 -1.52 -11.56 -11.52
CA GLY A 35 -0.68 -10.90 -10.52
C GLY A 35 0.33 -11.85 -9.90
N ASN A 36 1.26 -11.31 -9.11
CA ASN A 36 2.26 -12.08 -8.38
C ASN A 36 1.79 -12.40 -6.95
N ILE A 37 2.70 -12.88 -6.09
CA ILE A 37 2.41 -13.20 -4.68
C ILE A 37 1.87 -12.02 -3.87
N GLY A 38 2.19 -10.78 -4.27
CA GLY A 38 1.76 -9.55 -3.60
C GLY A 38 0.24 -9.44 -3.43
N ARG A 39 -0.53 -10.03 -4.35
CA ARG A 39 -2.01 -10.02 -4.31
C ARG A 39 -2.62 -10.77 -3.13
N TYR A 40 -1.83 -11.58 -2.41
CA TYR A 40 -2.29 -12.40 -1.28
C TYR A 40 -1.94 -11.81 0.08
N LEU A 41 -1.22 -10.68 0.13
CA LEU A 41 -0.92 -10.02 1.42
C LEU A 41 -2.20 -9.41 1.98
N ASN A 42 -2.60 -9.86 3.16
CA ASN A 42 -3.81 -9.41 3.84
C ASN A 42 -3.63 -8.05 4.52
N HIS A 43 -4.76 -7.51 4.96
CA HIS A 43 -4.79 -6.30 5.76
C HIS A 43 -4.48 -6.56 7.23
N SER A 44 -3.68 -5.68 7.84
CA SER A 44 -3.68 -5.47 9.29
C SER A 44 -3.77 -3.98 9.63
N CYS A 45 -4.47 -3.66 10.73
CA CYS A 45 -4.46 -2.32 11.33
C CYS A 45 -3.13 -2.03 12.08
N ASP A 46 -2.35 -3.06 12.39
CA ASP A 46 -0.96 -2.99 12.84
C ASP A 46 -0.08 -3.84 11.90
N PRO A 47 0.27 -3.33 10.71
CA PRO A 47 0.97 -4.09 9.69
C PRO A 47 2.47 -4.20 9.95
N ASN A 48 3.08 -5.30 9.51
CA ASN A 48 4.53 -5.51 9.58
C ASN A 48 5.28 -5.22 8.26
N VAL A 49 4.55 -4.93 7.17
CA VAL A 49 5.12 -4.42 5.93
C VAL A 49 4.42 -3.12 5.51
N PHE A 50 5.15 -2.25 4.82
CA PHE A 50 4.64 -1.00 4.24
C PHE A 50 4.91 -0.93 2.74
N VAL A 51 4.06 -0.16 2.05
CA VAL A 51 4.20 0.10 0.62
C VAL A 51 5.09 1.31 0.37
N GLN A 52 6.03 1.17 -0.56
CA GLN A 52 6.89 2.22 -1.06
C GLN A 52 6.83 2.24 -2.60
N ASN A 53 6.61 3.43 -3.15
CA ASN A 53 6.74 3.66 -4.59
C ASN A 53 8.24 3.68 -4.95
N VAL A 54 8.63 2.86 -5.92
CA VAL A 54 10.01 2.75 -6.42
C VAL A 54 10.03 3.02 -7.92
N PHE A 55 10.98 3.81 -8.39
CA PHE A 55 11.12 4.20 -9.79
C PHE A 55 12.39 3.54 -10.36
N VAL A 56 12.20 2.53 -11.21
CA VAL A 56 13.30 1.72 -11.77
C VAL A 56 13.50 2.05 -13.24
N ASP A 57 12.46 1.81 -14.05
CA ASP A 57 12.53 1.92 -15.52
C ASP A 57 12.01 3.27 -16.05
N THR A 58 11.28 4.02 -15.20
CA THR A 58 10.64 5.28 -15.55
C THR A 58 10.72 6.27 -14.40
N HIS A 59 10.79 7.57 -14.73
CA HIS A 59 10.66 8.67 -13.78
C HIS A 59 9.25 9.28 -13.80
N ASP A 60 8.32 8.69 -14.56
CA ASP A 60 6.92 9.08 -14.54
C ASP A 60 6.31 8.69 -13.20
N LEU A 61 5.96 9.69 -12.39
CA LEU A 61 5.41 9.53 -11.04
C LEU A 61 4.07 8.78 -11.00
N ARG A 62 3.41 8.60 -12.16
CA ARG A 62 2.16 7.85 -12.31
C ARG A 62 2.38 6.35 -12.46
N PHE A 63 3.60 5.91 -12.79
CA PHE A 63 3.95 4.49 -13.01
C PHE A 63 5.07 3.99 -12.07
N PRO A 64 4.93 4.13 -10.74
CA PRO A 64 5.88 3.52 -9.82
C PRO A 64 5.72 2.00 -9.80
N TRP A 65 6.80 1.31 -9.43
CA TRP A 65 6.70 -0.03 -8.89
C TRP A 65 6.17 0.05 -7.45
N VAL A 66 5.14 -0.73 -7.15
CA VAL A 66 4.63 -0.88 -5.79
C VAL A 66 5.44 -1.97 -5.09
N ALA A 67 6.35 -1.56 -4.21
CA ALA A 67 7.22 -2.46 -3.47
C ALA A 67 6.82 -2.54 -1.99
N PHE A 68 6.90 -3.73 -1.42
CA PHE A 68 6.68 -3.97 0.00
C PHE A 68 8.01 -4.09 0.73
N PHE A 69 8.15 -3.38 1.84
CA PHE A 69 9.32 -3.44 2.72
C PHE A 69 8.87 -3.75 4.15
N ALA A 70 9.66 -4.52 4.89
CA ALA A 70 9.43 -4.73 6.31
C ALA A 70 9.63 -3.43 7.09
N ASN A 71 8.71 -3.09 8.00
CA ASN A 71 8.87 -1.95 8.92
C ASN A 71 9.46 -2.36 10.27
N CYS A 72 9.59 -3.67 10.52
CA CYS A 72 10.10 -4.25 11.74
C CYS A 72 10.81 -5.59 11.45
N TYR A 73 11.42 -6.18 12.46
CA TYR A 73 11.88 -7.57 12.37
C TYR A 73 10.67 -8.52 12.34
N ILE A 74 10.62 -9.43 11.37
CA ILE A 74 9.51 -10.37 11.18
C ILE A 74 10.00 -11.80 11.45
N PRO A 75 9.51 -12.47 12.50
CA PRO A 75 9.83 -13.86 12.77
C PRO A 75 9.38 -14.80 11.63
N ALA A 76 10.09 -15.92 11.49
CA ALA A 76 9.70 -16.95 10.53
C ALA A 76 8.31 -17.53 10.87
N GLY A 77 7.47 -17.69 9.84
CA GLY A 77 6.10 -18.17 10.00
C GLY A 77 5.07 -17.08 10.33
N SER A 78 5.49 -15.84 10.58
CA SER A 78 4.57 -14.71 10.71
C SER A 78 3.92 -14.34 9.38
N GLU A 79 2.62 -14.04 9.40
CA GLU A 79 1.91 -13.53 8.23
C GLU A 79 2.41 -12.13 7.86
N LEU A 80 2.61 -11.87 6.57
CA LEU A 80 2.93 -10.54 6.06
C LEU A 80 1.65 -9.75 5.78
N THR A 81 1.51 -8.58 6.40
CA THR A 81 0.31 -7.75 6.30
C THR A 81 0.63 -6.28 6.06
N TRP A 82 -0.25 -5.58 5.34
CA TRP A 82 -0.13 -4.13 5.07
C TRP A 82 -1.44 -3.39 5.35
N ASP A 83 -1.40 -2.07 5.56
CA ASP A 83 -2.63 -1.29 5.65
C ASP A 83 -3.18 -1.02 4.24
N TYR A 84 -4.35 -1.58 3.92
CA TYR A 84 -5.06 -1.36 2.65
C TYR A 84 -5.47 0.10 2.43
N GLN A 85 -5.47 0.91 3.50
CA GLN A 85 -5.82 2.34 3.46
C GLN A 85 -7.21 2.61 2.86
N TYR A 86 -8.14 1.66 3.07
CA TYR A 86 -9.53 1.88 2.71
C TYR A 86 -10.17 2.90 3.66
N GLU A 87 -10.91 3.83 3.07
CA GLU A 87 -11.74 4.77 3.81
C GLU A 87 -13.13 4.16 3.99
N ILE A 88 -13.54 3.96 5.25
CA ILE A 88 -14.85 3.41 5.59
C ILE A 88 -15.95 4.29 4.99
N GLY A 89 -16.93 3.68 4.32
CA GLY A 89 -18.05 4.38 3.69
C GLY A 89 -17.77 4.95 2.29
N ASN A 90 -16.53 4.82 1.77
CA ASN A 90 -16.20 5.27 0.41
C ASN A 90 -16.85 4.38 -0.68
N VAL A 91 -17.21 3.14 -0.34
CA VAL A 91 -18.01 2.27 -1.22
C VAL A 91 -19.44 2.16 -0.66
N PRO A 92 -20.44 2.78 -1.29
CA PRO A 92 -21.81 2.76 -0.82
C PRO A 92 -22.34 1.33 -0.67
N ASN A 93 -23.05 1.07 0.44
CA ASN A 93 -23.69 -0.22 0.73
C ASN A 93 -22.73 -1.44 0.79
N LYS A 94 -21.41 -1.22 0.93
CA LYS A 94 -20.47 -2.29 1.23
C LYS A 94 -20.09 -2.23 2.70
N HIS A 95 -20.17 -3.39 3.35
CA HIS A 95 -19.73 -3.59 4.72
C HIS A 95 -18.79 -4.78 4.74
N LEU A 96 -17.52 -4.54 5.07
CA LEU A 96 -16.52 -5.58 5.23
C LEU A 96 -15.86 -5.45 6.60
N THR A 97 -16.07 -6.45 7.45
CA THR A 97 -15.48 -6.50 8.79
C THR A 97 -13.99 -6.80 8.71
N CYS A 98 -13.20 -6.14 9.56
CA CYS A 98 -11.77 -6.43 9.68
C CYS A 98 -11.55 -7.55 10.71
N HIS A 99 -10.74 -8.54 10.35
CA HIS A 99 -10.41 -9.70 11.20
C HIS A 99 -8.91 -9.82 11.47
N CYS A 100 -8.16 -8.71 11.39
CA CYS A 100 -6.69 -8.76 11.53
C CYS A 100 -6.18 -9.13 12.93
N GLY A 101 -7.02 -9.06 13.96
CA GLY A 101 -6.65 -9.44 15.33
C GLY A 101 -5.78 -8.44 16.10
N ALA A 102 -5.40 -7.31 15.48
CA ALA A 102 -4.62 -6.28 16.17
C ALA A 102 -5.43 -5.59 17.30
N ASP A 103 -4.76 -5.23 18.39
CA ASP A 103 -5.38 -4.55 19.54
C ASP A 103 -5.99 -3.18 19.16
N ASN A 104 -5.40 -2.52 18.17
CA ASN A 104 -5.83 -1.24 17.61
C ASN A 104 -6.73 -1.41 16.36
N CYS A 105 -7.36 -2.57 16.17
CA CYS A 105 -8.17 -2.85 14.99
C CYS A 105 -9.32 -1.83 14.83
N ARG A 106 -9.46 -1.26 13.62
CA ARG A 106 -10.54 -0.33 13.25
C ARG A 106 -11.92 -1.00 13.19
N GLY A 107 -11.99 -2.32 13.31
CA GLY A 107 -13.21 -3.14 13.23
C GLY A 107 -13.76 -3.34 11.81
N ARG A 108 -13.47 -2.43 10.88
CA ARG A 108 -13.96 -2.49 9.49
C ARG A 108 -12.89 -2.14 8.47
N LEU A 109 -13.02 -2.76 7.29
CA LEU A 109 -12.27 -2.47 6.06
C LEU A 109 -13.06 -1.55 5.13
N LEU A 110 -14.36 -1.83 4.93
CA LEU A 110 -15.28 -1.04 4.10
C LEU A 110 -16.60 -0.79 4.84
#